data_AF-A0AAU8NJG1-F1
#
_entry.id   AF-A0AAU8NJG1-F1
#
_cell.length_a   1.000
_cell.length_b   1.000
_cell.length_c   1.000
_cell.angle_alpha   90.00
_cell.angle_beta   90.00
_cell.angle_gamma   90.00
#
_symmetry.space_group_name_H-M   'P 1'
#
loop_
_entity.id
_entity.type
_entity.pdbx_description
1 polymer ?
#
loop_
_entity_poly.entity_id
_entity_poly.type
_entity_poly.pdbx_seq_one_letter_code
_entity_poly.pdbx_strand_id
1 'polypeptide(L)'
;MNKRITFSVFLLIFAMLCIPAYFIMETYGVFQKEKVLSGYAVAVDVEGKSYQTWPLISGFAAMDKRGEDRQLYYRIDMSGLQYLFQLAYKEYEVEAGGNNPFLAGQIDYSQSDHMYVRSENKYSNANDFVTLLTLTDREGKVIYTYEQTGKGDDDLVKSIIHQGMSRTSNRGTEAARDPYLNITVLFREKLNIDVKLTVDEEHKVVTIHMNKREAK
;
A
#
# COMPACT_ATOMS: atom_id res chain seq x y z
N MET A 1 -27.36 -48.28 7.80
CA MET A 1 -27.42 -46.80 7.93
C MET A 1 -27.71 -46.22 6.55
N ASN A 2 -28.83 -45.49 6.38
CA ASN A 2 -29.25 -45.01 5.05
C ASN A 2 -28.17 -44.07 4.49
N LYS A 3 -27.67 -44.36 3.28
CA LYS A 3 -26.63 -43.54 2.59
C LYS A 3 -26.97 -42.05 2.57
N ARG A 4 -28.27 -41.70 2.51
CA ARG A 4 -28.79 -40.32 2.61
C ARG A 4 -28.53 -39.67 3.97
N ILE A 5 -28.74 -40.40 5.08
CA ILE A 5 -28.50 -39.90 6.44
C ILE A 5 -27.00 -39.71 6.67
N THR A 6 -26.17 -40.67 6.23
CA THR A 6 -24.71 -40.56 6.32
C THR A 6 -24.20 -39.36 5.53
N PHE A 7 -24.69 -39.16 4.30
CA PHE A 7 -24.33 -38.00 3.47
C PHE A 7 -24.76 -36.67 4.09
N SER A 8 -25.98 -36.58 4.64
CA SER A 8 -26.45 -35.38 5.34
C SER A 8 -25.61 -35.05 6.58
N VAL A 9 -25.21 -36.06 7.37
CA VAL A 9 -24.33 -35.86 8.52
C VAL A 9 -22.95 -35.37 8.09
N PHE A 10 -22.36 -35.96 7.04
CA PHE A 10 -21.09 -35.50 6.48
C PHE A 10 -21.16 -34.05 5.99
N LEU A 11 -22.24 -33.66 5.31
CA LEU A 11 -22.43 -32.31 4.80
C LEU A 11 -22.56 -31.29 5.94
N LEU A 12 -23.22 -31.67 7.03
CA LEU A 12 -23.38 -30.82 8.22
C LEU A 12 -22.04 -30.64 8.97
N ILE A 13 -21.27 -31.71 9.13
CA ILE A 13 -19.91 -31.64 9.71
C ILE A 13 -18.99 -30.77 8.84
N PHE A 14 -19.04 -30.95 7.52
CA PHE A 14 -18.24 -30.16 6.59
C PHE A 14 -18.62 -28.68 6.66
N ALA A 15 -19.92 -28.34 6.67
CA ALA A 15 -20.40 -26.97 6.81
C ALA A 15 -19.93 -26.33 8.14
N MET A 16 -19.97 -27.08 9.26
CA MET A 16 -19.45 -26.60 10.55
C MET A 16 -17.94 -26.36 10.53
N LEU A 17 -17.15 -27.15 9.80
CA LEU A 17 -15.70 -26.93 9.66
C LEU A 17 -15.37 -25.76 8.71
N CYS A 18 -16.21 -25.51 7.70
CA CYS A 18 -16.02 -24.40 6.77
C CYS A 18 -16.14 -23.04 7.45
N ILE A 19 -16.96 -22.89 8.50
CA ILE A 19 -17.15 -21.61 9.20
C ILE A 19 -15.84 -21.14 9.87
N PRO A 20 -15.19 -21.92 10.77
CA PRO A 20 -13.88 -21.55 11.31
C PRO A 20 -12.81 -21.39 10.23
N ALA A 21 -12.79 -22.28 9.23
CA ALA A 21 -11.83 -22.19 8.13
C ALA A 21 -11.97 -20.89 7.34
N TYR A 22 -13.20 -20.43 7.08
CA TYR A 22 -13.47 -19.16 6.42
C TYR A 22 -12.87 -17.99 7.18
N PHE A 23 -13.11 -17.89 8.49
CA PHE A 23 -12.56 -16.82 9.32
C PHE A 23 -11.03 -16.86 9.37
N ILE A 24 -10.42 -18.03 9.43
CA ILE A 24 -8.96 -18.18 9.34
C ILE A 24 -8.46 -17.70 7.97
N MET A 25 -9.08 -18.12 6.87
CA MET A 25 -8.68 -17.67 5.53
C MET A 25 -8.85 -16.15 5.35
N GLU A 26 -9.89 -15.56 5.97
CA GLU A 26 -10.10 -14.12 5.97
C GLU A 26 -8.97 -13.38 6.72
N THR A 27 -8.53 -13.86 7.88
CA THR A 27 -7.44 -13.21 8.64
C THR A 27 -6.09 -13.26 7.94
N TYR A 28 -5.84 -14.30 7.13
CA TYR A 28 -4.67 -14.36 6.24
C TYR A 28 -4.86 -13.59 4.92
N GLY A 29 -5.98 -12.88 4.75
CA GLY A 29 -6.27 -12.10 3.55
C GLY A 29 -6.32 -12.96 2.28
N VAL A 30 -6.72 -14.23 2.37
CA VAL A 30 -6.79 -15.15 1.21
C VAL A 30 -7.69 -14.57 0.12
N PHE A 31 -8.83 -14.01 0.51
CA PHE A 31 -9.82 -13.41 -0.40
C PHE A 31 -9.50 -11.96 -0.80
N GLN A 32 -8.52 -11.32 -0.18
CA GLN A 32 -8.08 -9.98 -0.53
C GLN A 32 -7.40 -10.00 -1.91
N LYS A 33 -7.63 -8.98 -2.74
CA LYS A 33 -7.01 -8.89 -4.07
C LYS A 33 -5.58 -8.39 -4.00
N GLU A 34 -5.23 -7.68 -2.93
CA GLU A 34 -3.98 -7.01 -2.66
C GLU A 34 -3.07 -7.86 -1.76
N LYS A 35 -1.74 -7.73 -1.92
CA LYS A 35 -0.72 -8.27 -1.01
C LYS A 35 0.21 -7.16 -0.54
N VAL A 36 0.55 -7.18 0.75
CA VAL A 36 1.58 -6.30 1.31
C VAL A 36 2.96 -6.81 0.92
N LEU A 37 3.89 -5.91 0.65
CA LEU A 37 5.23 -6.20 0.14
C LEU A 37 6.27 -6.49 1.23
N SER A 38 5.86 -6.91 2.43
CA SER A 38 6.77 -7.14 3.57
C SER A 38 7.93 -8.09 3.30
N GLY A 39 7.76 -9.05 2.37
CA GLY A 39 8.82 -9.97 1.97
C GLY A 39 9.63 -9.53 0.74
N TYR A 40 9.44 -8.29 0.26
CA TYR A 40 10.10 -7.76 -0.92
C TYR A 40 10.94 -6.53 -0.56
N ALA A 41 12.01 -6.31 -1.32
CA ALA A 41 12.61 -4.99 -1.46
C ALA A 41 11.76 -4.15 -2.41
N VAL A 42 11.57 -2.87 -2.09
CA VAL A 42 10.95 -1.89 -2.98
C VAL A 42 12.05 -1.05 -3.61
N ALA A 43 11.97 -0.90 -4.93
CA ALA A 43 12.90 -0.14 -5.74
C ALA A 43 12.15 0.81 -6.68
N VAL A 44 12.84 1.78 -7.24
CA VAL A 44 12.35 2.65 -8.31
C VAL A 44 13.21 2.48 -9.55
N ASP A 45 12.59 2.47 -10.73
CA ASP A 45 13.30 2.50 -12.00
C ASP A 45 13.78 3.93 -12.29
N VAL A 46 15.08 4.06 -12.52
CA VAL A 46 15.70 5.28 -13.02
C VAL A 46 16.53 4.88 -14.23
N GLU A 47 16.06 5.29 -15.41
CA GLU A 47 16.74 5.04 -16.69
C GLU A 47 17.02 3.54 -16.94
N GLY A 48 16.05 2.67 -16.61
CA GLY A 48 16.15 1.23 -16.82
C GLY A 48 16.98 0.47 -15.78
N LYS A 49 17.38 1.13 -14.69
CA LYS A 49 18.06 0.51 -13.55
C LYS A 49 17.22 0.67 -12.29
N SER A 50 17.18 -0.38 -11.46
CA SER A 50 16.45 -0.38 -10.19
C SER A 50 17.32 0.13 -9.04
N TYR A 51 16.82 1.15 -8.33
CA TYR A 51 17.49 1.77 -7.18
C TYR A 51 16.68 1.58 -5.90
N GLN A 52 17.36 1.36 -4.79
CA GLN A 52 16.72 1.19 -3.48
C GLN A 52 16.06 2.49 -3.04
N THR A 53 14.83 2.40 -2.54
CA THR A 53 14.03 3.59 -2.19
C THR A 53 13.97 3.86 -0.69
N TRP A 54 14.91 3.36 0.12
CA TRP A 54 14.92 3.62 1.56
C TRP A 54 14.90 5.14 1.82
N PRO A 55 13.99 5.66 2.66
CA PRO A 55 13.26 4.97 3.71
C PRO A 55 11.79 4.58 3.38
N LEU A 56 11.42 4.42 2.10
CA LEU A 56 10.16 3.75 1.75
C LEU A 56 10.17 2.32 2.26
N ILE A 57 9.25 2.01 3.18
CA ILE A 57 9.19 0.72 3.86
C ILE A 57 8.31 -0.23 3.05
N SER A 58 8.87 -1.37 2.64
CA SER A 58 8.14 -2.38 1.87
C SER A 58 6.93 -2.94 2.61
N GLY A 59 6.99 -3.06 3.94
CA GLY A 59 5.85 -3.44 4.77
C GLY A 59 4.69 -2.44 4.79
N PHE A 60 4.88 -1.23 4.27
CA PHE A 60 3.83 -0.22 4.11
C PHE A 60 3.40 -0.06 2.65
N ALA A 61 4.05 -0.76 1.72
CA ALA A 61 3.63 -0.84 0.34
C ALA A 61 2.81 -2.11 0.10
N ALA A 62 1.80 -2.02 -0.75
CA ALA A 62 0.98 -3.14 -1.19
C ALA A 62 0.73 -3.05 -2.69
N MET A 63 0.42 -4.18 -3.31
CA MET A 63 0.02 -4.23 -4.72
C MET A 63 -1.05 -5.26 -4.98
N ASP A 64 -1.73 -5.17 -6.12
CA ASP A 64 -2.61 -6.23 -6.57
C ASP A 64 -1.83 -7.56 -6.74
N LYS A 65 -2.40 -8.67 -6.27
CA LYS A 65 -1.79 -10.02 -6.35
C LYS A 65 -1.64 -10.52 -7.79
N ARG A 66 -2.51 -10.06 -8.70
CA ARG A 66 -2.66 -10.56 -10.07
C ARG A 66 -2.97 -9.41 -11.02
N GLY A 67 -2.79 -9.65 -12.32
CA GLY A 67 -2.93 -8.66 -13.37
C GLY A 67 -1.58 -8.15 -13.86
N GLU A 68 -1.56 -7.66 -15.09
CA GLU A 68 -0.40 -6.98 -15.68
C GLU A 68 -0.33 -5.52 -15.19
N ASP A 69 -1.49 -4.86 -15.04
CA ASP A 69 -1.62 -3.50 -14.53
C ASP A 69 -1.83 -3.46 -13.00
N ARG A 70 -0.91 -4.07 -12.25
CA ARG A 70 -1.00 -4.10 -10.78
C ARG A 70 -0.95 -2.69 -10.22
N GLN A 71 -1.97 -2.33 -9.44
CA GLN A 71 -2.00 -1.05 -8.75
C GLN A 71 -1.03 -1.07 -7.56
N LEU A 72 -0.35 0.05 -7.33
CA LEU A 72 0.45 0.32 -6.14
C LEU A 72 -0.44 1.02 -5.10
N TYR A 73 -0.41 0.49 -3.88
CA TYR A 73 -1.01 1.10 -2.72
C TYR A 73 0.08 1.36 -1.68
N TYR A 74 -0.05 2.45 -0.94
CA TYR A 74 0.87 2.76 0.16
C TYR A 74 0.09 3.16 1.39
N ARG A 75 0.49 2.63 2.54
CA ARG A 75 -0.19 2.87 3.81
C ARG A 75 -0.22 4.37 4.08
N ILE A 76 -1.33 4.88 4.59
CA ILE A 76 -1.45 6.30 4.89
C ILE A 76 -0.55 6.62 6.07
N ASP A 77 0.66 7.09 5.77
CA ASP A 77 1.62 7.69 6.67
C ASP A 77 2.20 8.96 6.04
N MET A 78 2.73 9.88 6.86
CA MET A 78 3.23 11.15 6.32
C MET A 78 4.53 10.97 5.54
N SER A 79 5.48 10.22 6.10
CA SER A 79 6.84 10.12 5.56
C SER A 79 6.88 9.31 4.26
N GLY A 80 6.25 8.15 4.20
CA GLY A 80 6.30 7.31 3.01
C GLY A 80 5.57 7.94 1.81
N LEU A 81 4.41 8.56 2.06
CA LEU A 81 3.74 9.34 1.02
C LEU A 81 4.63 10.50 0.54
N GLN A 82 5.31 11.22 1.43
CA GLN A 82 6.23 12.31 1.06
C GLN A 82 7.32 11.84 0.07
N TYR A 83 7.97 10.71 0.35
CA TYR A 83 9.02 10.16 -0.53
C TYR A 83 8.45 9.70 -1.88
N LEU A 84 7.24 9.13 -1.92
CA LEU A 84 6.60 8.74 -3.19
C LEU A 84 6.35 9.95 -4.09
N PHE A 85 5.98 11.11 -3.55
CA PHE A 85 5.85 12.34 -4.33
C PHE A 85 7.20 12.85 -4.82
N GLN A 86 8.25 12.81 -3.99
CA GLN A 86 9.60 13.17 -4.41
C GLN A 86 10.09 12.27 -5.56
N LEU A 87 9.83 10.95 -5.49
CA LEU A 87 10.10 10.03 -6.61
C LEU A 87 9.33 10.44 -7.87
N ALA A 88 8.04 10.71 -7.74
CA ALA A 88 7.17 11.08 -8.87
C ALA A 88 7.63 12.36 -9.57
N TYR A 89 8.10 13.34 -8.80
CA TYR A 89 8.61 14.61 -9.33
C TYR A 89 10.10 14.60 -9.68
N LYS A 90 10.78 13.47 -9.51
CA LYS A 90 12.24 13.34 -9.71
C LYS A 90 13.05 14.29 -8.83
N GLU A 91 12.62 14.49 -7.60
CA GLU A 91 13.26 15.34 -6.60
C GLU A 91 14.15 14.49 -5.69
N TYR A 92 15.16 13.87 -6.28
CA TYR A 92 16.09 12.98 -5.62
C TYR A 92 17.41 12.90 -6.40
N GLU A 93 18.46 12.39 -5.74
CA GLU A 93 19.72 11.98 -6.39
C GLU A 93 19.89 10.46 -6.36
N VAL A 94 20.65 9.95 -7.34
CA VAL A 94 21.04 8.54 -7.39
C VAL A 94 22.44 8.38 -6.85
N GLU A 95 22.59 7.58 -5.82
CA GLU A 95 23.89 7.24 -5.26
C GLU A 95 24.29 5.83 -5.70
N ALA A 96 25.54 5.70 -6.15
CA ALA A 96 26.12 4.39 -6.45
C ALA A 96 26.42 3.63 -5.15
N GLY A 97 26.16 2.32 -5.15
CA GLY A 97 26.37 1.46 -3.98
C GLY A 97 25.12 1.31 -3.12
N GLY A 98 25.20 0.42 -2.15
CA GLY A 98 24.06 0.02 -1.31
C GLY A 98 24.26 -1.38 -0.76
N ASN A 99 23.34 -1.81 0.11
CA ASN A 99 23.44 -3.10 0.79
C ASN A 99 22.81 -4.26 0.01
N ASN A 100 22.04 -3.97 -1.04
CA ASN A 100 21.36 -4.98 -1.85
C ASN A 100 22.10 -5.23 -3.17
N PRO A 101 22.67 -6.43 -3.39
CA PRO A 101 23.45 -6.74 -4.59
C PRO A 101 22.62 -6.81 -5.88
N PHE A 102 21.29 -6.85 -5.78
CA PHE A 102 20.37 -6.88 -6.93
C PHE A 102 19.91 -5.49 -7.38
N LEU A 103 20.40 -4.42 -6.73
CA LEU A 103 20.05 -3.04 -7.04
C LEU A 103 21.30 -2.26 -7.47
N ALA A 104 21.11 -1.29 -8.37
CA ALA A 104 22.20 -0.49 -8.92
C ALA A 104 22.75 0.55 -7.94
N GLY A 105 21.97 0.89 -6.92
CA GLY A 105 22.30 1.91 -5.95
C GLY A 105 21.14 2.21 -5.01
N GLN A 106 21.15 3.41 -4.44
CA GLN A 106 20.07 3.94 -3.60
C GLN A 106 19.65 5.35 -4.01
N ILE A 107 18.46 5.74 -3.59
CA ILE A 107 17.90 7.08 -3.78
C ILE A 107 18.22 7.94 -2.56
N ASP A 108 18.76 9.14 -2.78
CA ASP A 108 18.85 10.19 -1.76
C ASP A 108 17.75 11.24 -1.96
N TYR A 109 16.98 11.48 -0.91
CA TYR A 109 15.84 12.39 -0.86
C TYR A 109 16.20 13.78 -0.31
N SER A 110 17.48 14.07 -0.07
CA SER A 110 17.97 15.33 0.51
C SER A 110 17.71 16.58 -0.35
N GLN A 111 17.32 16.41 -1.61
CA GLN A 111 17.26 17.46 -2.63
C GLN A 111 16.05 18.40 -2.57
N SER A 112 15.05 18.15 -1.72
CA SER A 112 13.80 18.91 -1.75
C SER A 112 13.20 19.18 -0.38
N ASP A 113 12.96 20.47 -0.12
CA ASP A 113 12.19 20.97 1.02
C ASP A 113 10.67 21.01 0.74
N HIS A 114 10.22 20.58 -0.45
CA HIS A 114 8.80 20.58 -0.78
C HIS A 114 8.04 19.64 0.16
N MET A 115 6.94 20.11 0.72
CA MET A 115 6.10 19.36 1.64
C MET A 115 4.78 19.01 0.94
N TYR A 116 4.69 17.79 0.42
CA TYR A 116 3.53 17.28 -0.30
C TYR A 116 2.45 16.73 0.62
N VAL A 117 2.82 16.37 1.85
CA VAL A 117 1.93 15.73 2.82
C VAL A 117 1.88 16.56 4.09
N ARG A 118 0.68 16.96 4.49
CA ARG A 118 0.43 17.71 5.72
C ARG A 118 -0.61 16.99 6.56
N SER A 119 -0.43 17.05 7.88
CA SER A 119 -1.41 16.57 8.84
C SER A 119 -1.92 17.75 9.66
N GLU A 120 -3.22 17.92 9.70
CA GLU A 120 -3.88 19.05 10.35
C GLU A 120 -5.04 18.55 11.22
N ASN A 121 -5.15 19.09 12.44
CA ASN A 121 -6.29 18.82 13.31
C ASN A 121 -7.43 19.78 12.99
N LYS A 122 -8.57 19.24 12.54
CA LYS A 122 -9.80 20.00 12.35
C LYS A 122 -10.70 19.83 13.55
N TYR A 123 -10.75 20.87 14.39
CA TYR A 123 -11.55 20.90 15.61
C TYR A 123 -13.03 21.14 15.28
N SER A 124 -13.92 20.29 15.79
CA SER A 124 -15.37 20.53 15.79
C SER A 124 -15.79 21.35 17.01
N ASN A 125 -15.04 21.23 18.12
CA ASN A 125 -15.14 22.07 19.31
C ASN A 125 -13.79 22.07 20.07
N ALA A 126 -13.73 22.69 21.26
CA ALA A 126 -12.49 22.82 22.03
C ALA A 126 -11.84 21.48 22.46
N ASN A 127 -12.61 20.40 22.51
CA ASN A 127 -12.16 19.09 22.98
C ASN A 127 -12.16 18.01 21.88
N ASP A 128 -12.91 18.21 20.80
CA ASP A 128 -13.07 17.24 19.72
C ASP A 128 -12.45 17.72 18.42
N PHE A 129 -11.62 16.88 17.80
CA PHE A 129 -11.04 17.11 16.49
C PHE A 129 -10.93 15.83 15.68
N VAL A 130 -10.86 16.00 14.36
CA VAL A 130 -10.45 14.95 13.43
C VAL A 130 -9.09 15.30 12.84
N THR A 131 -8.24 14.31 12.65
CA THR A 131 -6.95 14.51 11.97
C THR A 131 -7.15 14.32 10.47
N LEU A 132 -6.83 15.34 9.69
CA LEU A 132 -6.87 15.32 8.24
C LEU A 132 -5.46 15.20 7.70
N LEU A 133 -5.26 14.28 6.77
CA LEU A 133 -4.07 14.18 5.95
C LEU A 133 -4.35 14.81 4.59
N THR A 134 -3.66 15.90 4.29
CA THR A 134 -3.81 16.67 3.06
C THR A 134 -2.61 16.43 2.16
N LEU A 135 -2.89 16.10 0.89
CA LEU A 135 -1.90 15.91 -0.16
C LEU A 135 -1.97 17.08 -1.14
N THR A 136 -0.81 17.64 -1.47
CA THR A 136 -0.68 18.74 -2.44
C THR A 136 0.20 18.35 -3.62
N ASP A 137 -0.01 18.99 -4.76
CA ASP A 137 0.93 18.96 -5.88
C ASP A 137 2.16 19.85 -5.63
N ARG A 138 3.03 19.98 -6.64
CA ARG A 138 4.26 20.77 -6.57
C ARG A 138 3.99 22.27 -6.44
N GLU A 139 2.86 22.72 -6.96
CA GLU A 139 2.39 24.10 -6.86
C GLU A 139 1.70 24.40 -5.53
N GLY A 140 1.55 23.40 -4.65
CA GLY A 140 0.90 23.51 -3.35
C GLY A 140 -0.63 23.46 -3.40
N LYS A 141 -1.22 23.12 -4.54
CA LYS A 141 -2.66 22.93 -4.68
C LYS A 141 -3.05 21.58 -4.09
N VAL A 142 -4.12 21.58 -3.30
CA VAL A 142 -4.67 20.35 -2.71
C VAL A 142 -5.21 19.44 -3.80
N ILE A 143 -4.71 18.20 -3.82
CA ILE A 143 -5.15 17.17 -4.78
C ILE A 143 -5.99 16.08 -4.13
N TYR A 144 -5.84 15.89 -2.81
CA TYR A 144 -6.61 14.92 -2.04
C TYR A 144 -6.53 15.21 -0.53
N THR A 145 -7.58 14.88 0.20
CA THR A 145 -7.64 14.99 1.67
C THR A 145 -8.32 13.75 2.23
N TYR A 146 -7.73 13.16 3.26
CA TYR A 146 -8.24 11.99 3.95
C TYR A 146 -8.41 12.26 5.44
N GLU A 147 -9.58 11.96 5.99
CA GLU A 147 -9.80 11.93 7.42
C GLU A 147 -9.22 10.65 8.00
N GLN A 148 -8.30 10.74 8.97
CA GLN A 148 -7.57 9.60 9.55
C GLN A 148 -8.45 8.75 10.48
N THR A 149 -9.52 8.18 9.93
CA THR A 149 -10.45 7.27 10.60
C THR A 149 -9.89 5.85 10.78
N GLY A 150 -8.78 5.54 10.10
CA GLY A 150 -8.19 4.19 10.04
C GLY A 150 -8.91 3.24 9.08
N LYS A 151 -9.88 3.72 8.29
CA LYS A 151 -10.73 2.92 7.39
C LYS A 151 -10.52 3.32 5.93
N GLY A 152 -11.08 2.52 5.01
CA GLY A 152 -11.21 2.96 3.62
C GLY A 152 -12.21 4.11 3.48
N ASP A 153 -12.14 4.85 2.38
CA ASP A 153 -13.01 5.99 2.07
C ASP A 153 -13.88 5.78 0.81
N ASP A 154 -13.89 4.55 0.28
CA ASP A 154 -14.58 4.14 -0.95
C ASP A 154 -14.14 4.87 -2.24
N ASP A 155 -13.11 5.71 -2.18
CA ASP A 155 -12.54 6.43 -3.33
C ASP A 155 -11.10 5.96 -3.60
N LEU A 156 -10.13 6.53 -2.90
CA LEU A 156 -8.70 6.25 -3.10
C LEU A 156 -8.10 5.38 -1.99
N VAL A 157 -8.79 5.19 -0.87
CA VAL A 157 -8.26 4.51 0.31
C VAL A 157 -8.95 3.17 0.50
N LYS A 158 -8.14 2.12 0.51
CA LYS A 158 -8.56 0.76 0.81
C LYS A 158 -8.06 0.31 2.16
N SER A 159 -8.89 -0.44 2.88
CA SER A 159 -8.45 -1.18 4.06
C SER A 159 -7.80 -2.48 3.61
N ILE A 160 -6.49 -2.62 3.85
CA ILE A 160 -5.70 -3.79 3.44
C ILE A 160 -5.21 -4.52 4.69
N ILE A 161 -5.42 -5.83 4.71
CA ILE A 161 -4.93 -6.74 5.73
C ILE A 161 -3.43 -6.96 5.54
N HIS A 162 -2.68 -6.67 6.60
CA HIS A 162 -1.28 -7.03 6.71
C HIS A 162 -1.16 -8.50 7.11
N GLN A 163 -0.82 -9.35 6.13
CA GLN A 163 -0.83 -10.80 6.30
C GLN A 163 0.15 -11.24 7.39
N GLY A 164 -0.34 -12.05 8.34
CA GLY A 164 0.47 -12.57 9.45
C GLY A 164 0.60 -11.60 10.64
N MET A 165 0.06 -10.38 10.55
CA MET A 165 -0.09 -9.49 11.69
C MET A 165 -1.51 -9.53 12.24
N SER A 166 -1.61 -9.56 13.58
CA SER A 166 -2.87 -9.44 14.30
C SER A 166 -2.76 -8.36 15.36
N ARG A 167 -3.87 -7.68 15.64
CA ARG A 167 -3.97 -6.68 16.69
C ARG A 167 -4.86 -7.22 17.79
N THR A 168 -4.34 -7.22 19.01
CA THR A 168 -5.10 -7.60 20.21
C THR A 168 -5.79 -6.36 20.77
N SER A 169 -7.09 -6.47 21.02
CA SER A 169 -7.88 -5.49 21.75
C SER A 169 -8.56 -6.17 22.95
N ASN A 170 -9.15 -5.39 23.86
CA ASN A 170 -9.95 -5.93 24.98
C ASN A 170 -11.14 -6.81 24.52
N ARG A 171 -11.48 -6.82 23.22
CA ARG A 171 -12.55 -7.65 22.63
C ARG A 171 -12.06 -8.85 21.84
N GLY A 172 -10.74 -9.09 21.76
CA GLY A 172 -10.16 -10.23 21.06
C GLY A 172 -9.02 -9.85 20.11
N THR A 173 -8.56 -10.85 19.36
CA THR A 173 -7.49 -10.72 18.36
C THR A 173 -8.11 -10.63 16.97
N GLU A 174 -7.86 -9.55 16.26
CA GLU A 174 -8.34 -9.32 14.88
C GLU A 174 -7.16 -9.19 13.92
N ALA A 175 -7.40 -9.44 12.63
CA ALA A 175 -6.39 -9.21 11.60
C ALA A 175 -5.98 -7.73 11.55
N ALA A 176 -4.69 -7.46 11.43
CA ALA A 176 -4.20 -6.09 11.33
C ALA A 176 -4.61 -5.49 9.97
N ARG A 177 -5.62 -4.62 10.00
CA ARG A 177 -6.10 -3.84 8.85
C ARG A 177 -5.60 -2.41 8.97
N ASP A 178 -4.98 -1.91 7.91
CA ASP A 178 -4.52 -0.53 7.81
C ASP A 178 -5.10 0.15 6.56
N PRO A 179 -5.27 1.49 6.57
CA PRO A 179 -5.69 2.23 5.39
C PRO A 179 -4.51 2.44 4.44
N TYR A 180 -4.70 2.15 3.16
CA TYR A 180 -3.72 2.35 2.10
C TYR A 180 -4.31 3.19 0.99
N LEU A 181 -3.57 4.22 0.59
CA LEU A 181 -3.89 5.08 -0.54
C LEU A 181 -3.47 4.41 -1.85
N ASN A 182 -4.34 4.44 -2.85
CA ASN A 182 -4.04 3.96 -4.20
C ASN A 182 -3.18 4.99 -4.95
N ILE A 183 -1.86 4.79 -4.89
CA ILE A 183 -0.87 5.67 -5.49
C ILE A 183 -0.98 5.67 -7.00
N THR A 184 -1.23 4.50 -7.62
CA THR A 184 -1.36 4.41 -9.07
C THR A 184 -2.53 5.25 -9.59
N VAL A 185 -3.69 5.19 -8.93
CA VAL A 185 -4.85 6.00 -9.33
C VAL A 185 -4.63 7.48 -9.03
N LEU A 186 -4.18 7.82 -7.82
CA LEU A 186 -3.93 9.21 -7.42
C LEU A 186 -2.94 9.90 -8.37
N PHE A 187 -1.78 9.28 -8.62
CA PHE A 187 -0.74 9.90 -9.45
C PHE A 187 -1.17 10.00 -10.91
N ARG A 188 -1.89 9.00 -11.42
CA ARG A 188 -2.42 9.04 -12.79
C ARG A 188 -3.42 10.17 -12.98
N GLU A 189 -4.36 10.32 -12.05
CA GLU A 189 -5.48 11.25 -12.20
C GLU A 189 -5.16 12.67 -11.76
N LYS A 190 -4.31 12.83 -10.75
CA LYS A 190 -3.99 14.15 -10.18
C LYS A 190 -2.66 14.72 -10.65
N LEU A 191 -1.67 13.85 -10.95
CA LEU A 191 -0.31 14.28 -11.32
C LEU A 191 0.04 13.97 -12.78
N ASN A 192 -0.84 13.28 -13.52
CA ASN A 192 -0.58 12.79 -14.87
C ASN A 192 0.70 11.91 -14.97
N ILE A 193 0.94 11.12 -13.93
CA ILE A 193 2.07 10.18 -13.82
C ILE A 193 1.53 8.75 -13.84
N ASP A 194 2.00 7.96 -14.80
CA ASP A 194 1.68 6.54 -14.90
C ASP A 194 2.62 5.76 -13.96
N VAL A 195 2.03 4.95 -13.09
CA VAL A 195 2.75 4.10 -12.14
C VAL A 195 2.55 2.64 -12.53
N LYS A 196 3.63 1.95 -12.85
CA LYS A 196 3.64 0.51 -13.13
C LYS A 196 4.56 -0.23 -12.18
N LEU A 197 4.29 -1.52 -11.98
CA LEU A 197 5.07 -2.39 -11.11
C LEU A 197 5.61 -3.57 -11.89
N THR A 198 6.91 -3.83 -11.75
CA THR A 198 7.52 -5.10 -12.17
C THR A 198 7.97 -5.87 -10.95
N VAL A 199 7.82 -7.19 -10.98
CA VAL A 199 8.11 -8.04 -9.83
C VAL A 199 9.11 -9.10 -10.24
N ASP A 200 10.27 -9.04 -9.61
CA ASP A 200 11.25 -10.10 -9.61
C ASP A 200 10.93 -11.05 -8.45
N GLU A 201 10.30 -12.17 -8.76
CA GLU A 201 9.92 -13.16 -7.75
C GLU A 201 11.11 -14.01 -7.26
N GLU A 202 12.21 -14.07 -8.00
CA GLU A 202 13.42 -14.81 -7.64
C GLU A 202 14.21 -14.04 -6.58
N HIS A 203 14.47 -12.76 -6.83
CA HIS A 203 15.23 -11.88 -5.94
C HIS A 203 14.35 -11.11 -4.95
N LYS A 204 13.02 -11.31 -5.01
CA LYS A 204 12.04 -10.61 -4.18
C LYS A 204 12.18 -9.10 -4.24
N VAL A 205 12.25 -8.56 -5.46
CA VAL A 205 12.29 -7.11 -5.71
C VAL A 205 11.02 -6.67 -6.44
N VAL A 206 10.39 -5.60 -5.95
CA VAL A 206 9.33 -4.90 -6.69
C VAL A 206 9.87 -3.55 -7.12
N THR A 207 9.93 -3.33 -8.44
CA THR A 207 10.38 -2.06 -9.02
C THR A 207 9.18 -1.23 -9.45
N ILE A 208 9.15 0.01 -8.96
CA ILE A 208 8.16 1.03 -9.30
C ILE A 208 8.68 1.81 -10.51
N HIS A 209 7.87 1.88 -11.56
CA HIS A 209 8.13 2.66 -12.75
C HIS A 209 7.22 3.88 -12.73
N MET A 210 7.77 5.09 -12.72
CA MET A 210 7.02 6.34 -12.72
C MET A 210 7.35 7.16 -13.96
N ASN A 211 6.39 7.29 -14.87
CA ASN A 211 6.56 8.01 -16.13
C ASN A 211 5.50 9.09 -16.29
N LYS A 212 5.91 10.31 -16.67
CA LYS A 212 4.95 11.32 -17.10
C LYS A 212 4.21 10.79 -18.33
N ARG A 213 2.89 10.91 -18.35
CA ARG A 213 2.13 10.64 -19.57
C ARG A 213 2.45 11.73 -20.59
N GLU A 214 2.93 11.30 -21.75
CA GLU A 214 2.95 12.16 -22.92
C GLU A 214 1.51 12.61 -23.21
N ALA A 215 1.32 13.90 -23.44
CA ALA A 215 0.03 14.44 -23.84
C ALA A 215 -0.37 13.78 -25.16
N LYS A 216 -1.46 13.02 -25.15
CA LYS A 216 -2.09 12.50 -26.37
C LYS A 216 -2.83 13.60 -27.11
#